data_AF-A0A7D6CN69-F1
#
_entry.id   AF-A0A7D6CN69-F1
#
_cell.length_a   1.000
_cell.length_b   1.000
_cell.length_c   1.000
_cell.angle_alpha   90.00
_cell.angle_beta   90.00
_cell.angle_gamma   90.00
#
_symmetry.space_group_name_H-M   'P 1'
#
loop_
_entity.id
_entity.type
_entity.pdbx_description
1 polymer ?
#
loop_
_entity_poly.entity_id
_entity_poly.type
_entity_poly.pdbx_seq_one_letter_code
_entity_poly.pdbx_strand_id
1 'polypeptide(L)'
;MEVGDVREVTTGDCSDLYYLDTGMYDTNEYGAVFILDDDRPAVIDTGIGTNYDLLREALEEVGIGEDDLEVIALTHIHLDHAGGAGFLAADYPNADVYVHPIGTDHLIDPSRLVAGTKSAVGEQWEYYVEPEPIPAERIVEIEDGDVIDLGTHELRVHAAPGHAPHQVVFEDPTNDAVFVADAAGIWIPQIEEIRETSPPSNFDLEGCLADVETLKEIDPDVFCYPHFGPRYVGDDVDAALEEYATVLKAWVDVVAEKRQELEDDQAVVEYFADATEMTDVWGTEKASEEAKLNTRGVLGYLEHRE
;
A
#
# COMPACT_ATOMS: atom_id res chain seq x y z
N MET A 1 -0.71 13.81 13.08
CA MET A 1 -2.12 13.62 12.67
C MET A 1 -2.75 12.79 13.75
N GLU A 2 -3.96 13.10 14.19
CA GLU A 2 -4.70 12.14 15.01
C GLU A 2 -5.34 11.09 14.09
N VAL A 3 -5.45 9.85 14.57
CA VAL A 3 -6.12 8.77 13.85
C VAL A 3 -7.54 9.20 13.50
N GLY A 4 -7.93 9.03 12.24
CA GLY A 4 -9.24 9.43 11.71
C GLY A 4 -9.35 10.89 11.26
N ASP A 5 -8.35 11.75 11.52
CA ASP A 5 -8.36 13.12 10.99
C ASP A 5 -8.39 13.07 9.45
N VAL A 6 -9.29 13.81 8.81
CA VAL A 6 -9.24 14.00 7.36
C VAL A 6 -8.27 15.13 7.02
N ARG A 7 -7.41 14.91 6.02
CA ARG A 7 -6.47 15.91 5.53
C ARG A 7 -6.48 15.99 4.03
N GLU A 8 -6.46 17.21 3.54
CA GLU A 8 -6.29 17.49 2.12
C GLU A 8 -4.84 17.23 1.67
N VAL A 9 -4.68 16.70 0.47
CA VAL A 9 -3.40 16.62 -0.25
C VAL A 9 -3.38 17.76 -1.26
N THR A 10 -2.80 18.89 -0.87
CA THR A 10 -2.86 20.11 -1.70
C THR A 10 -1.69 20.18 -2.68
N THR A 11 -1.94 19.91 -3.96
CA THR A 11 -1.06 20.25 -5.09
C THR A 11 -1.61 21.43 -5.87
N GLY A 12 -0.84 22.52 -5.98
CA GLY A 12 -1.29 23.72 -6.69
C GLY A 12 -2.61 24.28 -6.10
N ASP A 13 -3.69 24.21 -6.88
CA ASP A 13 -5.04 24.66 -6.52
C ASP A 13 -6.02 23.47 -6.25
N CYS A 14 -5.52 22.23 -6.13
CA CYS A 14 -6.30 21.03 -5.79
C CYS A 14 -7.02 21.20 -4.44
N SER A 15 -8.28 20.74 -4.36
CA SER A 15 -9.10 20.74 -3.15
C SER A 15 -10.05 19.53 -3.07
N ASP A 16 -9.72 18.45 -3.75
CA ASP A 16 -10.57 17.27 -4.01
C ASP A 16 -9.90 15.95 -3.59
N LEU A 17 -8.59 15.96 -3.30
CA LEU A 17 -7.86 14.82 -2.79
C LEU A 17 -7.65 14.93 -1.28
N TYR A 18 -8.07 13.87 -0.58
CA TYR A 18 -7.96 13.75 0.87
C TYR A 18 -7.29 12.44 1.27
N TYR A 19 -6.79 12.37 2.49
CA TYR A 19 -6.36 11.13 3.13
C TYR A 19 -6.67 11.15 4.62
N LEU A 20 -6.76 9.96 5.21
CA LEU A 20 -6.88 9.77 6.65
C LEU A 20 -5.89 8.71 7.15
N ASP A 21 -5.50 8.83 8.42
CA ASP A 21 -4.83 7.75 9.14
C ASP A 21 -5.87 6.79 9.71
N THR A 22 -5.76 5.51 9.33
CA THR A 22 -6.66 4.43 9.74
C THR A 22 -6.30 3.84 11.11
N GLY A 23 -5.21 4.28 11.75
CA GLY A 23 -4.76 3.75 13.04
C GLY A 23 -4.21 2.33 12.93
N MET A 24 -3.59 2.01 11.80
CA MET A 24 -3.05 0.68 11.51
C MET A 24 -1.99 0.27 12.55
N TYR A 25 -2.11 -0.94 13.10
CA TYR A 25 -1.20 -1.51 14.12
C TYR A 25 -1.02 -0.66 15.38
N ASP A 26 -2.03 0.12 15.79
CA ASP A 26 -1.91 1.09 16.89
C ASP A 26 -0.69 2.03 16.75
N THR A 27 -0.25 2.26 15.51
CA THR A 27 0.91 3.07 15.18
C THR A 27 0.43 4.30 14.42
N ASN A 28 0.57 5.47 15.05
CA ASN A 28 0.13 6.73 14.46
C ASN A 28 0.75 6.95 13.08
N GLU A 29 -0.09 7.39 12.14
CA GLU A 29 0.22 7.70 10.75
C GLU A 29 0.65 6.50 9.91
N TYR A 30 0.75 5.28 10.46
CA TYR A 30 1.29 4.14 9.71
C TYR A 30 0.43 3.71 8.53
N GLY A 31 -0.90 3.83 8.62
CA GLY A 31 -1.81 3.38 7.56
C GLY A 31 -2.64 4.52 7.02
N ALA A 32 -2.35 4.96 5.80
CA ALA A 32 -3.08 6.00 5.08
C ALA A 32 -4.00 5.41 4.01
N VAL A 33 -5.21 5.93 3.92
CA VAL A 33 -6.16 5.67 2.84
C VAL A 33 -6.54 7.00 2.20
N PHE A 34 -6.73 7.02 0.88
CA PHE A 34 -7.02 8.23 0.14
C PHE A 34 -8.46 8.26 -0.38
N ILE A 35 -9.01 9.47 -0.49
CA ILE A 35 -10.35 9.76 -0.98
C ILE A 35 -10.22 10.83 -2.06
N LEU A 36 -10.81 10.58 -3.23
CA LEU A 36 -11.00 11.57 -4.29
C LEU A 36 -12.49 11.94 -4.37
N ASP A 37 -12.79 13.23 -4.18
CA ASP A 37 -14.11 13.82 -4.32
C ASP A 37 -14.31 14.39 -5.72
N ASP A 38 -15.09 13.70 -6.56
CA ASP A 38 -15.39 14.08 -7.94
C ASP A 38 -16.80 13.59 -8.32
N ASP A 39 -17.20 13.75 -9.59
CA ASP A 39 -18.50 13.27 -10.10
C ASP A 39 -18.76 11.78 -9.80
N ARG A 40 -17.70 10.96 -9.78
CA ARG A 40 -17.70 9.57 -9.29
C ARG A 40 -16.67 9.44 -8.15
N PRO A 41 -17.08 9.67 -6.88
CA PRO A 41 -16.16 9.63 -5.76
C PRO A 41 -15.45 8.29 -5.63
N ALA A 42 -14.16 8.34 -5.27
CA ALA A 42 -13.30 7.18 -5.20
C ALA A 42 -12.55 7.08 -3.87
N VAL A 43 -12.32 5.85 -3.44
CA VAL A 43 -11.40 5.49 -2.36
C VAL A 43 -10.26 4.67 -2.95
N ILE A 44 -9.02 5.00 -2.58
CA ILE A 44 -7.82 4.25 -2.96
C ILE A 44 -7.29 3.53 -1.72
N ASP A 45 -7.29 2.19 -1.79
CA ASP A 45 -7.05 1.26 -0.67
C ASP A 45 -8.00 1.46 0.52
N THR A 46 -7.97 0.55 1.50
CA THR A 46 -8.98 0.42 2.56
C THR A 46 -8.41 -0.01 3.92
N GLY A 47 -7.09 -0.14 4.04
CA GLY A 47 -6.43 -0.53 5.28
C GLY A 47 -6.68 -1.98 5.68
N ILE A 48 -6.37 -2.30 6.96
CA ILE A 48 -6.53 -3.63 7.59
C ILE A 48 -7.97 -4.00 7.94
N GLY A 49 -8.94 -3.14 7.65
CA GLY A 49 -10.38 -3.33 7.91
C GLY A 49 -10.85 -3.06 9.35
N THR A 50 -10.02 -3.22 10.38
CA THR A 50 -10.45 -3.10 11.80
C THR A 50 -11.04 -1.73 12.16
N ASN A 51 -10.56 -0.66 11.54
CA ASN A 51 -11.02 0.71 11.76
C ASN A 51 -11.69 1.32 10.52
N TYR A 52 -12.34 0.49 9.69
CA TYR A 52 -12.97 1.00 8.46
C TYR A 52 -14.10 2.02 8.74
N ASP A 53 -14.67 2.03 9.95
CA ASP A 53 -15.61 3.06 10.40
C ASP A 53 -15.00 4.48 10.33
N LEU A 54 -13.69 4.63 10.56
CA LEU A 54 -13.01 5.93 10.41
C LEU A 54 -13.03 6.40 8.95
N LEU A 55 -12.89 5.49 8.00
CA LEU A 55 -13.00 5.80 6.57
C LEU A 55 -14.44 6.21 6.21
N ARG A 56 -15.45 5.56 6.80
CA ARG A 56 -16.86 5.99 6.66
C ARG A 56 -17.07 7.41 7.19
N GLU A 57 -16.56 7.70 8.38
CA GLU A 57 -16.66 9.04 8.99
C GLU A 57 -15.94 10.09 8.13
N ALA A 58 -14.78 9.75 7.58
CA ALA A 58 -14.05 10.61 6.66
C ALA A 58 -14.82 10.89 5.36
N LEU A 59 -15.43 9.86 4.76
CA LEU A 59 -16.30 10.01 3.59
C LEU A 59 -17.48 10.95 3.88
N GLU A 60 -18.13 10.80 5.04
CA GLU A 60 -19.21 11.71 5.45
C GLU A 60 -18.71 13.15 5.67
N GLU A 61 -17.52 13.33 6.24
CA GLU A 61 -16.91 14.65 6.46
C GLU A 61 -16.61 15.39 5.16
N VAL A 62 -16.12 14.69 4.13
CA VAL A 62 -15.90 15.28 2.79
C VAL A 62 -17.19 15.42 1.98
N GLY A 63 -18.31 14.87 2.46
CA GLY A 63 -19.64 15.02 1.86
C GLY A 63 -20.07 13.89 0.92
N ILE A 64 -19.38 12.75 0.95
CA ILE A 64 -19.70 11.55 0.17
C ILE A 64 -20.60 10.64 1.01
N GLY A 65 -21.88 10.56 0.64
CA GLY A 65 -22.85 9.69 1.29
C GLY A 65 -22.74 8.22 0.87
N GLU A 66 -23.51 7.37 1.57
CA GLU A 66 -23.55 5.91 1.34
C GLU A 66 -23.96 5.53 -0.10
N ASP A 67 -24.81 6.33 -0.73
CA ASP A 67 -25.26 6.14 -2.11
C ASP A 67 -24.37 6.85 -3.14
N ASP A 68 -23.38 7.65 -2.71
CA ASP A 68 -22.59 8.53 -3.58
C ASP A 68 -21.24 7.91 -3.97
N LEU A 69 -20.61 7.09 -3.10
CA LEU A 69 -19.34 6.43 -3.45
C LEU A 69 -19.54 5.49 -4.65
N GLU A 70 -18.70 5.64 -5.68
CA GLU A 70 -18.80 4.87 -6.91
C GLU A 70 -17.58 3.95 -7.16
N VAL A 71 -16.42 4.25 -6.59
CA VAL A 71 -15.17 3.54 -6.88
C VAL A 71 -14.42 3.17 -5.61
N ILE A 72 -14.07 1.89 -5.46
CA ILE A 72 -13.09 1.41 -4.48
C ILE A 72 -11.93 0.82 -5.29
N ALA A 73 -10.86 1.59 -5.47
CA ALA A 73 -9.70 1.21 -6.26
C ALA A 73 -8.62 0.60 -5.35
N LEU A 74 -8.28 -0.67 -5.57
CA LEU A 74 -7.27 -1.38 -4.80
C LEU A 74 -5.96 -1.41 -5.57
N THR A 75 -4.89 -0.94 -4.94
CA THR A 75 -3.54 -1.02 -5.50
C THR A 75 -3.10 -2.48 -5.61
N HIS A 76 -3.40 -3.28 -4.58
CA HIS A 76 -3.17 -4.71 -4.55
C HIS A 76 -3.94 -5.39 -3.41
N ILE A 77 -3.93 -6.73 -3.37
CA ILE A 77 -4.77 -7.51 -2.43
C ILE A 77 -4.12 -7.83 -1.07
N HIS A 78 -2.95 -7.29 -0.74
CA HIS A 78 -2.45 -7.48 0.63
C HIS A 78 -3.46 -6.88 1.62
N LEU A 79 -3.69 -7.56 2.75
CA LEU A 79 -4.82 -7.24 3.62
C LEU A 79 -4.65 -5.93 4.40
N ASP A 80 -3.46 -5.35 4.42
CA ASP A 80 -3.22 -3.98 4.88
C ASP A 80 -3.62 -2.90 3.86
N HIS A 81 -3.96 -3.29 2.63
CA HIS A 81 -4.52 -2.42 1.59
C HIS A 81 -5.98 -2.76 1.30
N ALA A 82 -6.31 -4.04 1.14
CA ALA A 82 -7.62 -4.51 0.72
C ALA A 82 -8.51 -5.04 1.87
N GLY A 83 -8.04 -5.00 3.12
CA GLY A 83 -8.72 -5.61 4.26
C GLY A 83 -10.10 -5.02 4.57
N GLY A 84 -10.27 -3.72 4.31
CA GLY A 84 -11.54 -3.01 4.48
C GLY A 84 -12.51 -3.09 3.29
N ALA A 85 -12.07 -3.58 2.12
CA ALA A 85 -12.81 -3.44 0.86
C ALA A 85 -14.19 -4.09 0.90
N GLY A 86 -14.31 -5.29 1.49
CA GLY A 86 -15.59 -5.99 1.60
C GLY A 86 -16.60 -5.28 2.51
N PHE A 87 -16.12 -4.71 3.62
CA PHE A 87 -16.95 -3.94 4.54
C PHE A 87 -17.46 -2.66 3.86
N LEU A 88 -16.55 -1.95 3.19
CA LEU A 88 -16.89 -0.72 2.49
C LEU A 88 -17.86 -1.01 1.33
N ALA A 89 -17.63 -2.04 0.52
CA ALA A 89 -18.54 -2.42 -0.57
C ALA A 89 -19.94 -2.85 -0.07
N ALA A 90 -20.04 -3.39 1.15
CA ALA A 90 -21.33 -3.74 1.75
C ALA A 90 -22.12 -2.51 2.19
N ASP A 91 -21.44 -1.47 2.69
CA ASP A 91 -22.04 -0.23 3.16
C ASP A 91 -22.34 0.78 2.03
N TYR A 92 -21.60 0.70 0.92
CA TYR A 92 -21.74 1.58 -0.25
C TYR A 92 -22.23 0.78 -1.48
N PRO A 93 -23.55 0.56 -1.63
CA PRO A 93 -24.13 -0.36 -2.61
C PRO A 93 -24.02 0.09 -4.07
N ASN A 94 -23.52 1.31 -4.33
CA ASN A 94 -23.23 1.81 -5.68
C ASN A 94 -21.75 1.70 -6.07
N ALA A 95 -20.83 1.58 -5.11
CA ALA A 95 -19.39 1.47 -5.35
C ALA A 95 -18.88 0.13 -5.93
N ASP A 96 -18.35 0.14 -7.15
CA ASP A 96 -17.66 -1.03 -7.70
C ASP A 96 -16.21 -1.12 -7.18
N VAL A 97 -15.70 -2.34 -7.01
CA VAL A 97 -14.35 -2.63 -6.50
C VAL A 97 -13.43 -2.97 -7.67
N TYR A 98 -12.43 -2.12 -7.89
CA TYR A 98 -11.47 -2.24 -8.97
C TYR A 98 -10.19 -2.93 -8.45
N VAL A 99 -9.78 -4.01 -9.12
CA VAL A 99 -8.63 -4.82 -8.70
C VAL A 99 -7.95 -5.49 -9.89
N HIS A 100 -6.66 -5.78 -9.77
CA HIS A 100 -5.97 -6.63 -10.73
C HIS A 100 -6.62 -8.05 -10.83
N PRO A 101 -6.73 -8.68 -12.03
CA PRO A 101 -7.41 -9.98 -12.21
C PRO A 101 -6.93 -11.11 -11.29
N ILE A 102 -5.65 -11.12 -10.90
CA ILE A 102 -5.10 -12.10 -9.93
C ILE A 102 -5.83 -12.02 -8.57
N GLY A 103 -6.34 -10.84 -8.21
CA GLY A 103 -7.03 -10.57 -6.96
C GLY A 103 -8.51 -10.94 -6.94
N THR A 104 -9.17 -11.06 -8.10
CA THR A 104 -10.62 -11.24 -8.22
C THR A 104 -11.16 -12.39 -7.35
N ASP A 105 -10.59 -13.59 -7.51
CA ASP A 105 -11.03 -14.77 -6.76
C ASP A 105 -10.81 -14.62 -5.25
N HIS A 106 -9.80 -13.86 -4.84
CA HIS A 106 -9.49 -13.59 -3.43
C HIS A 106 -10.48 -12.60 -2.79
N LEU A 107 -11.07 -11.68 -3.57
CA LEU A 107 -12.12 -10.80 -3.06
C LEU A 107 -13.49 -11.51 -2.99
N ILE A 108 -13.76 -12.44 -3.89
CA ILE A 108 -14.99 -13.26 -3.87
C ILE A 108 -14.96 -14.25 -2.70
N ASP A 109 -13.81 -14.91 -2.48
CA ASP A 109 -13.58 -15.82 -1.36
C ASP A 109 -12.21 -15.54 -0.70
N PRO A 110 -12.18 -14.75 0.39
CA PRO A 110 -10.94 -14.33 1.01
C PRO A 110 -10.27 -15.42 1.84
N SER A 111 -10.85 -16.63 1.95
CA SER A 111 -10.35 -17.68 2.85
C SER A 111 -8.87 -18.04 2.61
N ARG A 112 -8.44 -18.06 1.34
CA ARG A 112 -7.03 -18.32 0.98
C ARG A 112 -6.12 -17.16 1.30
N LEU A 113 -6.58 -15.93 1.05
CA LEU A 113 -5.83 -14.71 1.33
C LEU A 113 -5.61 -14.57 2.84
N VAL A 114 -6.68 -14.73 3.63
CA VAL A 114 -6.63 -14.75 5.10
C VAL A 114 -5.65 -15.79 5.63
N ALA A 115 -5.67 -17.01 5.09
CA ALA A 115 -4.74 -18.05 5.51
C ALA A 115 -3.27 -17.69 5.21
N GLY A 116 -3.02 -17.11 4.02
CA GLY A 116 -1.70 -16.61 3.62
C GLY A 116 -1.21 -15.49 4.52
N THR A 117 -2.03 -14.45 4.73
CA THR A 117 -1.69 -13.31 5.59
C THR A 117 -1.42 -13.76 7.02
N LYS A 118 -2.28 -14.58 7.64
CA LYS A 118 -2.04 -15.16 8.98
C LYS A 118 -0.68 -15.84 9.09
N SER A 119 -0.26 -16.55 8.04
CA SER A 119 1.05 -17.21 8.02
C SER A 119 2.21 -16.22 7.89
N ALA A 120 2.01 -15.09 7.18
CA ALA A 120 3.04 -14.09 6.95
C ALA A 120 3.24 -13.16 8.17
N VAL A 121 2.14 -12.67 8.74
CA VAL A 121 2.15 -11.61 9.77
C VAL A 121 2.15 -12.15 11.20
N GLY A 122 1.82 -13.44 11.40
CA GLY A 122 1.92 -14.11 12.69
C GLY A 122 1.05 -13.47 13.77
N GLU A 123 1.66 -13.05 14.87
CA GLU A 123 0.95 -12.46 16.02
C GLU A 123 0.29 -11.12 15.67
N GLN A 124 0.83 -10.36 14.69
CA GLN A 124 0.21 -9.13 14.20
C GLN A 124 -1.19 -9.35 13.59
N TRP A 125 -1.62 -10.59 13.35
CA TRP A 125 -2.99 -10.87 12.94
C TRP A 125 -4.02 -10.31 13.93
N GLU A 126 -3.67 -10.10 15.20
CA GLU A 126 -4.56 -9.50 16.19
C GLU A 126 -5.09 -8.10 15.82
N TYR A 127 -4.35 -7.37 14.98
CA TYR A 127 -4.77 -6.05 14.49
C TYR A 127 -5.73 -6.13 13.31
N TYR A 128 -5.80 -7.27 12.62
CA TYR A 128 -6.63 -7.45 11.44
C TYR A 128 -8.04 -7.92 11.80
N VAL A 129 -8.99 -7.60 10.93
CA VAL A 129 -10.30 -8.25 10.87
C VAL A 129 -10.35 -9.19 9.65
N GLU A 130 -11.11 -10.28 9.74
CA GLU A 130 -11.35 -11.11 8.55
C GLU A 130 -12.21 -10.31 7.55
N PRO A 131 -11.75 -10.11 6.29
CA PRO A 131 -12.48 -9.35 5.29
C PRO A 131 -13.79 -10.04 4.90
N GLU A 132 -14.80 -9.23 4.60
CA GLU A 132 -16.07 -9.70 4.02
C GLU A 132 -15.89 -10.04 2.52
N PRO A 133 -16.56 -11.07 1.99
CA PRO A 133 -16.54 -11.38 0.57
C PRO A 133 -17.30 -10.34 -0.26
N ILE A 134 -16.81 -10.05 -1.46
CA ILE A 134 -17.43 -9.11 -2.41
C ILE A 134 -18.16 -9.91 -3.51
N PRO A 135 -19.43 -9.58 -3.84
CA PRO A 135 -20.13 -10.20 -4.97
C PRO A 135 -19.37 -10.01 -6.28
N ALA A 136 -19.25 -11.08 -7.08
CA ALA A 136 -18.46 -11.06 -8.31
C ALA A 136 -18.92 -10.00 -9.31
N GLU A 137 -20.22 -9.68 -9.33
CA GLU A 137 -20.80 -8.63 -10.18
C GLU A 137 -20.40 -7.19 -9.79
N ARG A 138 -19.77 -7.01 -8.62
CA ARG A 138 -19.27 -5.72 -8.10
C ARG A 138 -17.77 -5.54 -8.32
N ILE A 139 -17.10 -6.56 -8.85
CA ILE A 139 -15.65 -6.52 -9.07
C ILE A 139 -15.41 -6.15 -10.54
N VAL A 140 -14.58 -5.14 -10.74
CA VAL A 140 -14.10 -4.71 -12.06
C VAL A 140 -12.60 -5.01 -12.13
N GLU A 141 -12.23 -5.84 -13.10
CA GLU A 141 -10.82 -6.17 -13.34
C GLU A 141 -10.12 -5.02 -14.07
N ILE A 142 -8.93 -4.65 -13.60
CA ILE A 142 -8.08 -3.60 -14.19
C ILE A 142 -6.67 -4.12 -14.48
N GLU A 143 -6.10 -3.71 -15.60
CA GLU A 143 -4.75 -4.03 -16.04
C GLU A 143 -3.98 -2.77 -16.46
N ASP A 144 -2.70 -2.93 -16.77
CA ASP A 144 -1.84 -1.87 -17.30
C ASP A 144 -2.47 -1.13 -18.48
N GLY A 145 -2.52 0.19 -18.41
CA GLY A 145 -3.07 1.06 -19.44
C GLY A 145 -4.59 1.27 -19.40
N ASP A 146 -5.29 0.63 -18.45
CA ASP A 146 -6.70 0.96 -18.19
C ASP A 146 -6.84 2.33 -17.53
N VAL A 147 -8.06 2.89 -17.62
CA VAL A 147 -8.41 4.19 -17.03
C VAL A 147 -9.74 4.07 -16.31
N ILE A 148 -9.76 4.48 -15.04
CA ILE A 148 -10.98 4.65 -14.25
C ILE A 148 -11.38 6.12 -14.33
N ASP A 149 -12.39 6.43 -15.15
CA ASP A 149 -12.94 7.78 -15.31
C ASP A 149 -13.72 8.19 -14.05
N LEU A 150 -13.30 9.27 -13.38
CA LEU A 150 -13.99 9.80 -12.19
C LEU A 150 -14.81 11.08 -12.50
N GLY A 151 -14.68 11.63 -13.71
CA GLY A 151 -15.27 12.91 -14.11
C GLY A 151 -14.20 13.93 -14.51
N THR A 152 -13.80 14.77 -13.56
CA THR A 152 -12.69 15.72 -13.73
C THR A 152 -11.33 15.04 -13.58
N HIS A 153 -11.26 14.05 -12.69
CA HIS A 153 -10.13 13.19 -12.42
C HIS A 153 -10.26 11.88 -13.20
N GLU A 154 -9.12 11.23 -13.37
CA GLU A 154 -9.04 9.87 -13.89
C GLU A 154 -7.94 9.13 -13.13
N LEU A 155 -8.14 7.85 -12.83
CA LEU A 155 -7.07 6.97 -12.34
C LEU A 155 -6.52 6.17 -13.51
N ARG A 156 -5.34 6.55 -14.00
CA ARG A 156 -4.61 5.78 -15.00
C ARG A 156 -3.87 4.65 -14.31
N VAL A 157 -4.11 3.44 -14.76
CA VAL A 157 -3.56 2.23 -14.15
C VAL A 157 -2.22 1.89 -14.78
N HIS A 158 -1.18 1.78 -13.96
CA HIS A 158 0.14 1.32 -14.39
C HIS A 158 0.51 0.07 -13.61
N ALA A 159 0.94 -0.99 -14.31
CA ALA A 159 1.44 -2.18 -13.63
C ALA A 159 2.75 -1.87 -12.89
N ALA A 160 2.83 -2.28 -11.62
CA ALA A 160 4.03 -2.19 -10.80
C ALA A 160 4.26 -3.51 -10.04
N PRO A 161 4.57 -4.62 -10.75
CA PRO A 161 4.44 -5.97 -10.22
C PRO A 161 5.59 -6.44 -9.31
N GLY A 162 6.58 -5.60 -9.02
CA GLY A 162 7.80 -5.97 -8.29
C GLY A 162 7.56 -6.36 -6.83
N HIS A 163 6.74 -5.59 -6.12
CA HIS A 163 6.35 -5.91 -4.73
C HIS A 163 5.44 -7.13 -4.67
N ALA A 164 4.45 -7.15 -5.57
CA ALA A 164 3.54 -8.27 -5.77
C ALA A 164 3.06 -8.29 -7.23
N PRO A 165 2.88 -9.47 -7.85
CA PRO A 165 2.52 -9.58 -9.28
C PRO A 165 1.14 -9.02 -9.63
N HIS A 166 0.34 -8.67 -8.63
CA HIS A 166 -0.99 -8.11 -8.75
C HIS A 166 -1.04 -6.65 -8.27
N GLN A 167 0.10 -5.99 -8.13
CA GLN A 167 0.19 -4.59 -7.75
C GLN A 167 0.11 -3.68 -8.99
N VAL A 168 -0.71 -2.64 -8.85
CA VAL A 168 -0.79 -1.50 -9.74
C VAL A 168 -0.58 -0.22 -8.94
N VAL A 169 -0.12 0.83 -9.62
CA VAL A 169 -0.16 2.20 -9.12
C VAL A 169 -1.18 2.99 -9.92
N PHE A 170 -1.77 4.00 -9.29
CA PHE A 170 -2.74 4.87 -9.94
C PHE A 170 -2.16 6.27 -10.11
N GLU A 171 -2.06 6.76 -11.35
CA GLU A 171 -1.74 8.15 -11.65
C GLU A 171 -3.06 8.95 -11.73
N ASP A 172 -3.14 10.05 -10.99
CA ASP A 172 -4.12 11.11 -11.15
C ASP A 172 -3.44 12.34 -11.79
N PRO A 173 -3.58 12.53 -13.11
CA PRO A 173 -2.92 13.62 -13.82
C PRO A 173 -3.44 15.00 -13.43
N THR A 174 -4.68 15.10 -12.92
CA THR A 174 -5.29 16.38 -12.56
C THR A 174 -4.64 16.94 -11.30
N ASN A 175 -4.31 16.06 -10.34
CA ASN A 175 -3.60 16.41 -9.11
C ASN A 175 -2.08 16.30 -9.21
N ASP A 176 -1.57 15.86 -10.36
CA ASP A 176 -0.14 15.58 -10.56
C ASP A 176 0.41 14.64 -9.47
N ALA A 177 -0.37 13.60 -9.19
CA ALA A 177 -0.17 12.71 -8.06
C ALA A 177 -0.17 11.24 -8.50
N VAL A 178 0.62 10.41 -7.83
CA VAL A 178 0.58 8.96 -7.99
C VAL A 178 0.34 8.28 -6.65
N PHE A 179 -0.66 7.41 -6.59
CA PHE A 179 -0.87 6.46 -5.51
C PHE A 179 0.10 5.30 -5.71
N VAL A 180 1.24 5.40 -5.04
CA VAL A 180 2.44 4.58 -5.33
C VAL A 180 2.37 3.15 -4.80
N ALA A 181 1.30 2.80 -4.07
CA ALA A 181 1.22 1.52 -3.37
C ALA A 181 2.52 1.29 -2.56
N ASP A 182 3.15 0.13 -2.72
CA ASP A 182 4.46 -0.17 -2.14
C ASP A 182 5.60 -0.14 -3.17
N ALA A 183 5.37 0.44 -4.36
CA ALA A 183 6.36 0.54 -5.43
C ALA A 183 7.47 1.57 -5.18
N ALA A 184 7.29 2.45 -4.20
CA ALA A 184 8.25 3.49 -3.82
C ALA A 184 8.78 3.36 -2.38
N GLY A 185 8.50 2.25 -1.70
CA GLY A 185 8.88 1.99 -0.30
C GLY A 185 7.95 2.63 0.72
N ILE A 186 8.40 2.74 1.97
CA ILE A 186 7.68 3.42 3.06
C ILE A 186 8.38 4.75 3.36
N TRP A 187 7.73 5.87 3.04
CA TRP A 187 8.21 7.20 3.40
C TRP A 187 7.86 7.53 4.84
N ILE A 188 8.83 7.99 5.64
CA ILE A 188 8.61 8.34 7.05
C ILE A 188 8.88 9.84 7.25
N PRO A 189 7.83 10.70 7.21
CA PRO A 189 8.00 12.16 7.33
C PRO A 189 8.70 12.61 8.62
N GLN A 190 8.53 11.88 9.72
CA GLN A 190 9.10 12.25 11.02
C GLN A 190 10.63 12.27 11.02
N ILE A 191 11.26 11.41 10.22
CA ILE A 191 12.73 11.29 10.12
C ILE A 191 13.25 11.63 8.72
N GLU A 192 12.36 11.91 7.77
CA GLU A 192 12.68 12.21 6.36
C GLU A 192 13.51 11.10 5.69
N GLU A 193 13.15 9.84 5.94
CA GLU A 193 13.83 8.67 5.37
C GLU A 193 12.83 7.73 4.68
N ILE A 194 13.28 7.09 3.61
CA ILE A 194 12.58 5.99 2.96
C ILE A 194 13.04 4.62 3.51
N ARG A 195 12.10 3.68 3.65
CA ARG A 195 12.36 2.28 4.01
C ARG A 195 11.95 1.33 2.90
N GLU A 196 12.61 0.18 2.87
CA GLU A 196 12.36 -0.90 1.94
C GLU A 196 10.96 -1.52 2.10
N THR A 197 10.44 -2.05 1.00
CA THR A 197 9.30 -2.97 0.98
C THR A 197 9.71 -4.21 0.20
N SER A 198 9.70 -5.35 0.87
CA SER A 198 10.15 -6.63 0.34
C SER A 198 9.41 -7.80 0.99
N PRO A 199 8.06 -7.81 0.99
CA PRO A 199 7.30 -8.84 1.67
C PRO A 199 7.41 -10.21 0.97
N PRO A 200 7.25 -11.31 1.72
CA PRO A 200 7.13 -12.63 1.13
C PRO A 200 5.74 -12.81 0.51
N SER A 201 5.54 -13.72 -0.43
CA SER A 201 6.54 -14.60 -1.08
C SER A 201 6.93 -14.13 -2.47
N ASN A 202 6.41 -12.99 -2.92
CA ASN A 202 6.42 -12.59 -4.32
C ASN A 202 7.36 -11.43 -4.65
N PHE A 203 8.03 -10.87 -3.65
CA PHE A 203 9.04 -9.83 -3.85
C PHE A 203 10.05 -10.20 -4.95
N ASP A 204 10.23 -9.30 -5.90
CA ASP A 204 11.19 -9.39 -7.00
C ASP A 204 11.98 -8.08 -7.13
N LEU A 205 13.25 -8.08 -6.73
CA LEU A 205 14.08 -6.87 -6.75
C LEU A 205 14.17 -6.27 -8.16
N GLU A 206 14.35 -7.09 -9.20
CA GLU A 206 14.42 -6.60 -10.57
C GLU A 206 13.11 -5.93 -11.01
N GLY A 207 11.97 -6.52 -10.65
CA GLY A 207 10.64 -5.94 -10.83
C GLY A 207 10.51 -4.61 -10.10
N CYS A 208 10.86 -4.54 -8.81
CA CYS A 208 10.78 -3.28 -8.04
C CYS A 208 11.63 -2.17 -8.65
N LEU A 209 12.82 -2.51 -9.17
CA LEU A 209 13.68 -1.53 -9.86
C LEU A 209 13.11 -1.11 -11.22
N ALA A 210 12.34 -1.97 -11.89
CA ALA A 210 11.59 -1.58 -13.10
C ALA A 210 10.40 -0.68 -12.75
N ASP A 211 9.68 -0.97 -11.66
CA ASP A 211 8.58 -0.14 -11.15
C ASP A 211 9.05 1.27 -10.80
N VAL A 212 10.26 1.40 -10.24
CA VAL A 212 10.91 2.70 -10.02
C VAL A 212 11.07 3.48 -11.33
N GLU A 213 11.46 2.83 -12.43
CA GLU A 213 11.57 3.51 -13.72
C GLU A 213 10.20 3.87 -14.29
N THR A 214 9.17 3.04 -14.08
CA THR A 214 7.77 3.41 -14.39
C THR A 214 7.36 4.69 -13.67
N LEU A 215 7.64 4.82 -12.37
CA LEU A 215 7.31 6.02 -11.60
C LEU A 215 8.10 7.26 -12.06
N LYS A 216 9.36 7.09 -12.51
CA LYS A 216 10.13 8.18 -13.13
C LYS A 216 9.55 8.63 -14.47
N GLU A 217 8.98 7.70 -15.24
CA GLU A 217 8.32 8.02 -16.52
C GLU A 217 7.01 8.78 -16.34
N ILE A 218 6.30 8.56 -15.21
CA ILE A 218 5.09 9.31 -14.86
C ILE A 218 5.44 10.75 -14.44
N ASP A 219 6.58 10.96 -13.76
CA ASP A 219 7.11 12.28 -13.36
C ASP A 219 6.13 13.11 -12.50
N PRO A 220 5.54 12.56 -11.42
CA PRO A 220 4.55 13.30 -10.62
C PRO A 220 5.17 14.28 -9.63
N ASP A 221 4.41 15.33 -9.30
CA ASP A 221 4.76 16.27 -8.22
C ASP A 221 4.54 15.68 -6.82
N VAL A 222 3.62 14.70 -6.66
CA VAL A 222 3.28 14.09 -5.37
C VAL A 222 3.18 12.58 -5.42
N PHE A 223 3.82 11.94 -4.44
CA PHE A 223 3.58 10.53 -4.12
C PHE A 223 2.59 10.40 -2.97
N CYS A 224 1.53 9.62 -3.17
CA CYS A 224 0.54 9.27 -2.17
C CYS A 224 0.85 7.87 -1.63
N TYR A 225 1.56 7.81 -0.49
CA TYR A 225 1.93 6.53 0.14
C TYR A 225 0.79 5.98 1.00
N PRO A 226 0.51 4.67 0.94
CA PRO A 226 -0.43 4.00 1.85
C PRO A 226 0.12 3.92 3.29
N HIS A 227 1.38 4.32 3.49
CA HIS A 227 2.00 4.46 4.80
C HIS A 227 2.50 5.90 5.00
N PHE A 228 2.03 6.57 6.06
CA PHE A 228 2.36 7.98 6.41
C PHE A 228 1.87 9.07 5.45
N GLY A 229 1.16 8.73 4.38
CA GLY A 229 0.48 9.70 3.52
C GLY A 229 1.40 10.37 2.49
N PRO A 230 1.12 11.61 2.07
CA PRO A 230 1.75 12.20 0.90
C PRO A 230 3.20 12.68 1.13
N ARG A 231 4.04 12.50 0.10
CA ARG A 231 5.37 13.15 -0.06
C ARG A 231 5.35 14.05 -1.28
N TYR A 232 5.55 15.35 -1.06
CA TYR A 232 5.70 16.34 -2.13
C TYR A 232 7.12 16.30 -2.67
N VAL A 233 7.29 15.79 -3.90
CA VAL A 233 8.60 15.55 -4.50
C VAL A 233 8.95 16.58 -5.57
N GLY A 234 7.98 17.05 -6.36
CA GLY A 234 8.23 18.02 -7.43
C GLY A 234 9.43 17.66 -8.31
N ASP A 235 10.29 18.65 -8.57
CA ASP A 235 11.55 18.49 -9.32
C ASP A 235 12.53 17.44 -8.72
N ASP A 236 12.32 16.97 -7.48
CA ASP A 236 13.16 15.97 -6.81
C ASP A 236 12.66 14.51 -6.99
N VAL A 237 11.63 14.27 -7.82
CA VAL A 237 11.04 12.93 -8.09
C VAL A 237 12.10 11.86 -8.42
N ASP A 238 13.02 12.15 -9.34
CA ASP A 238 14.12 11.25 -9.72
C ASP A 238 15.04 10.92 -8.54
N ALA A 239 15.32 11.92 -7.69
CA ALA A 239 16.18 11.76 -6.54
C ALA A 239 15.51 10.91 -5.45
N ALA A 240 14.22 11.14 -5.19
CA ALA A 240 13.43 10.37 -4.24
C ALA A 240 13.32 8.88 -4.65
N LEU A 241 13.13 8.62 -5.94
CA LEU A 241 13.06 7.26 -6.47
C LEU A 241 14.42 6.55 -6.50
N GLU A 242 15.52 7.26 -6.80
CA GLU A 242 16.87 6.70 -6.70
C GLU A 242 17.29 6.42 -5.25
N GLU A 243 16.80 7.23 -4.29
CA GLU A 243 16.95 6.99 -2.86
C GLU A 243 16.32 5.64 -2.49
N TYR A 244 15.05 5.42 -2.85
CA TYR A 244 14.36 4.15 -2.60
C TYR A 244 15.08 2.97 -3.25
N ALA A 245 15.42 3.07 -4.53
CA ALA A 245 16.14 2.01 -5.24
C ALA A 245 17.46 1.67 -4.53
N THR A 246 18.20 2.67 -4.04
CA THR A 246 19.44 2.48 -3.30
C THR A 246 19.21 1.77 -1.97
N VAL A 247 18.20 2.18 -1.20
CA VAL A 247 17.81 1.53 0.06
C VAL A 247 17.44 0.07 -0.18
N LEU A 248 16.60 -0.22 -1.17
CA LEU A 248 16.16 -1.58 -1.47
C LEU A 248 17.32 -2.49 -1.91
N LYS A 249 18.20 -2.01 -2.80
CA LYS A 249 19.41 -2.75 -3.22
C LYS A 249 20.31 -3.05 -2.02
N ALA A 250 20.57 -2.05 -1.18
CA ALA A 250 21.40 -2.20 -0.01
C ALA A 250 20.80 -3.18 1.01
N TRP A 251 19.48 -3.15 1.21
CA TRP A 251 18.75 -4.10 2.03
C TRP A 251 18.97 -5.54 1.56
N VAL A 252 18.74 -5.79 0.26
CA VAL A 252 18.94 -7.13 -0.34
C VAL A 252 20.39 -7.60 -0.19
N ASP A 253 21.37 -6.74 -0.44
CA ASP A 253 22.78 -7.06 -0.30
C ASP A 253 23.15 -7.45 1.15
N VAL A 254 22.65 -6.71 2.14
CA VAL A 254 22.94 -6.96 3.56
C VAL A 254 22.26 -8.24 4.05
N VAL A 255 21.02 -8.54 3.63
CA VAL A 255 20.37 -9.82 3.93
C VAL A 255 21.13 -10.98 3.28
N ALA A 256 21.56 -10.84 2.02
CA ALA A 256 22.33 -11.86 1.31
C ALA A 256 23.71 -12.13 1.96
N GLU A 257 24.38 -11.09 2.47
CA GLU A 257 25.62 -11.23 3.26
C GLU A 257 25.34 -11.98 4.56
N LYS A 258 24.30 -11.59 5.31
CA LYS A 258 23.96 -12.24 6.59
C LYS A 258 23.55 -13.70 6.42
N ARG A 259 22.86 -14.05 5.34
CA ARG A 259 22.53 -15.44 4.99
C ARG A 259 23.76 -16.33 4.79
N GLN A 260 24.89 -15.77 4.36
CA GLN A 260 26.15 -16.52 4.22
C GLN A 260 26.92 -16.67 5.55
N GLU A 261 26.68 -15.77 6.50
CA GLU A 261 27.36 -15.74 7.80
C GLU A 261 26.65 -16.58 8.87
N LEU A 262 25.32 -16.62 8.84
CA LEU A 262 24.48 -17.25 9.84
C LEU A 262 24.12 -18.70 9.47
N GLU A 263 23.63 -19.46 10.45
CA GLU A 263 23.48 -20.91 10.32
C GLU A 263 22.29 -21.34 9.45
N ASP A 264 21.21 -20.57 9.49
CA ASP A 264 20.00 -20.79 8.70
C ASP A 264 19.20 -19.48 8.52
N ASP A 265 18.18 -19.53 7.67
CA ASP A 265 17.30 -18.41 7.34
C ASP A 265 16.54 -17.87 8.58
N GLN A 266 16.25 -18.72 9.58
CA GLN A 266 15.59 -18.28 10.82
C GLN A 266 16.52 -17.39 11.65
N ALA A 267 17.80 -17.74 11.76
CA ALA A 267 18.80 -16.91 12.43
C ALA A 267 18.98 -15.55 11.74
N VAL A 268 18.86 -15.49 10.41
CA VAL A 268 18.90 -14.23 9.65
C VAL A 268 17.69 -13.35 10.00
N VAL A 269 16.49 -13.93 10.00
CA VAL A 269 15.25 -13.24 10.38
C VAL A 269 15.35 -12.68 11.80
N GLU A 270 15.83 -13.47 12.76
CA GLU A 270 16.01 -13.04 14.15
C GLU A 270 17.07 -11.93 14.29
N TYR A 271 18.15 -12.00 13.51
CA TYR A 271 19.18 -10.95 13.52
C TYR A 271 18.60 -9.57 13.15
N PHE A 272 17.83 -9.47 12.07
CA PHE A 272 17.25 -8.19 11.66
C PHE A 272 16.10 -7.75 12.58
N ALA A 273 15.32 -8.71 13.10
CA ALA A 273 14.29 -8.45 14.09
C ALA A 273 14.84 -7.77 15.36
N ASP A 274 16.04 -8.16 15.80
CA ASP A 274 16.73 -7.62 16.98
C ASP A 274 17.54 -6.35 16.68
N ALA A 275 17.99 -6.18 15.44
CA ALA A 275 18.86 -5.06 15.03
C ALA A 275 18.12 -3.83 14.50
N THR A 276 16.79 -3.92 14.32
CA THR A 276 15.98 -2.80 13.82
C THR A 276 16.10 -1.55 14.70
N GLU A 277 16.29 -0.40 14.06
CA GLU A 277 16.41 0.91 14.74
C GLU A 277 15.08 1.69 14.70
N MET A 278 14.00 1.10 14.15
CA MET A 278 12.69 1.76 13.97
C MET A 278 11.79 1.73 15.21
N THR A 279 12.32 1.32 16.37
CA THR A 279 11.53 1.17 17.59
C THR A 279 10.92 2.49 18.09
N ASP A 280 11.59 3.61 17.83
CA ASP A 280 11.11 4.94 18.21
C ASP A 280 10.06 5.51 17.22
N VAL A 281 9.92 4.90 16.04
CA VAL A 281 8.96 5.32 15.00
C VAL A 281 7.71 4.45 15.03
N TRP A 282 7.87 3.12 14.95
CA TRP A 282 6.74 2.19 14.84
C TRP A 282 6.46 1.43 16.14
N GLY A 283 7.24 1.67 17.20
CA GLY A 283 7.20 0.84 18.41
C GLY A 283 8.00 -0.46 18.25
N THR A 284 8.36 -1.07 19.38
CA THR A 284 9.27 -2.23 19.39
C THR A 284 8.73 -3.44 18.64
N GLU A 285 7.45 -3.75 18.83
CA GLU A 285 6.82 -4.92 18.23
C GLU A 285 6.72 -4.79 16.72
N LYS A 286 6.09 -3.70 16.23
CA LYS A 286 5.95 -3.46 14.79
C LYS A 286 7.30 -3.33 14.09
N ALA A 287 8.28 -2.63 14.67
CA ALA A 287 9.61 -2.53 14.08
C ALA A 287 10.28 -3.91 13.92
N SER A 288 10.11 -4.80 14.90
CA SER A 288 10.66 -6.16 14.85
C SER A 288 9.94 -7.01 13.80
N GLU A 289 8.60 -6.99 13.79
CA GLU A 289 7.82 -7.79 12.85
C GLU A 289 7.94 -7.30 11.40
N GLU A 290 8.06 -5.99 11.18
CA GLU A 290 8.32 -5.42 9.86
C GLU A 290 9.68 -5.87 9.31
N ALA A 291 10.72 -5.85 10.15
CA ALA A 291 12.04 -6.38 9.79
C ALA A 291 11.99 -7.88 9.47
N LYS A 292 11.22 -8.67 10.23
CA LYS A 292 11.02 -10.10 9.94
C LYS A 292 10.34 -10.32 8.59
N LEU A 293 9.29 -9.54 8.29
CA LEU A 293 8.53 -9.65 7.05
C LEU A 293 9.44 -9.38 5.85
N ASN A 294 10.10 -8.21 5.84
CA ASN A 294 11.00 -7.80 4.76
C ASN A 294 12.19 -8.77 4.59
N THR A 295 12.75 -9.29 5.70
CA THR A 295 13.83 -10.27 5.62
C THR A 295 13.36 -11.55 4.94
N ARG A 296 12.16 -12.06 5.28
CA ARG A 296 11.61 -13.29 4.68
C ARG A 296 11.37 -13.15 3.18
N GLY A 297 10.90 -11.99 2.71
CA GLY A 297 10.71 -11.80 1.27
C GLY A 297 12.02 -11.80 0.50
N VAL A 298 13.07 -11.14 1.02
CA VAL A 298 14.41 -11.23 0.41
C VAL A 298 14.96 -12.65 0.42
N LEU A 299 14.83 -13.39 1.52
CA LEU A 299 15.27 -14.79 1.58
C LEU A 299 14.55 -15.67 0.56
N GLY A 300 13.23 -15.49 0.42
CA GLY A 300 12.44 -16.14 -0.62
C GLY A 300 12.91 -15.79 -2.03
N TYR A 301 13.14 -14.50 -2.30
CA TYR A 301 13.70 -14.04 -3.57
C TYR A 301 15.07 -14.68 -3.88
N LEU A 302 15.99 -14.74 -2.90
CA LEU A 302 17.31 -15.34 -3.08
C LEU A 302 17.22 -16.85 -3.36
N GLU A 303 16.31 -17.58 -2.71
CA GLU A 303 16.11 -19.01 -2.95
C GLU A 303 15.67 -19.30 -4.39
N HIS A 304 14.81 -18.48 -4.98
CA HIS A 304 14.34 -18.67 -6.36
C HIS A 304 15.42 -18.44 -7.43
N ARG A 305 16.55 -17.81 -7.07
CA ARG A 305 17.67 -17.52 -8.00
C ARG A 305 18.78 -18.57 -8.00
N GLU A 306 18.77 -19.51 -7.05
CA GLU A 306 19.76 -20.60 -6.94
C GLU A 306 19.45 -21.79 -7.87
#